data_AF-A0A1I6GLU9-F1
#
_entry.id   AF-A0A1I6GLU9-F1
#
_cell.length_a   1.000
_cell.length_b   1.000
_cell.length_c   1.000
_cell.angle_alpha   90.00
_cell.angle_beta   90.00
_cell.angle_gamma   90.00
#
_symmetry.space_group_name_H-M   'P 1'
#
loop_
_entity.id
_entity.type
_entity.pdbx_description
1 polymer ?
#
loop_
_entity_poly.entity_id
_entity_poly.type
_entity_poly.pdbx_seq_one_letter_code
_entity_poly.pdbx_strand_id
1 'polypeptide(L)'
;MNNIRLHVHSMLAAVVLLLAGALPASAADEGALFLEQLHEFRLNNFMALSTYYRYSATDDPTAEGVIKQHMGEATTNLQAVAESGANVLTPDQIKTLRSEFATFSELMAQNVSDVTEIGYPDLRLVGEMANQAVKMSNVAEELYTQARESSQTPIKPQVETARSASILMAQMLSRYAARSYSPVTQTFQGAAGLVPLDEQARQLDALISEFVNSAGQGPLSETVSEIESKWRFIRESYINYTEKNVVFVIERYSRSILQELDTAMSVLRSA
;
A
#
# COMPACT_ATOMS: atom_id res chain seq x y z
N MET A 1 -5.11 -60.51 29.91
CA MET A 1 -4.61 -60.12 28.57
C MET A 1 -5.59 -59.26 27.74
N ASN A 2 -6.78 -58.88 28.24
CA ASN A 2 -7.73 -58.03 27.48
C ASN A 2 -7.60 -56.51 27.70
N ASN A 3 -7.01 -56.05 28.81
CA ASN A 3 -6.95 -54.61 29.12
C ASN A 3 -5.85 -53.83 28.36
N ILE A 4 -4.80 -54.52 27.91
CA ILE A 4 -3.69 -53.91 27.16
C ILE A 4 -4.10 -53.64 25.70
N ARG A 5 -4.90 -54.52 25.08
CA ARG A 5 -5.40 -54.32 23.71
C ARG A 5 -6.36 -53.13 23.60
N LEU A 6 -7.19 -52.89 24.62
CA LEU A 6 -8.12 -51.76 24.66
C LEU A 6 -7.40 -50.40 24.78
N HIS A 7 -6.34 -50.32 25.59
CA HIS A 7 -5.56 -49.09 25.77
C HIS A 7 -4.76 -48.73 24.52
N VAL A 8 -4.20 -49.71 23.81
CA VAL A 8 -3.44 -49.46 22.56
C VAL A 8 -4.35 -48.99 21.42
N HIS A 9 -5.59 -49.49 21.34
CA HIS A 9 -6.56 -49.01 20.34
C HIS A 9 -7.08 -47.60 20.65
N SER A 10 -7.24 -47.26 21.93
CA SER A 10 -7.61 -45.90 22.36
C SER A 10 -6.49 -44.88 22.13
N MET A 11 -5.22 -45.28 22.32
CA MET A 11 -4.06 -44.43 22.02
C MET A 11 -3.86 -44.21 20.51
N LEU A 12 -4.07 -45.23 19.67
CA LEU A 12 -3.99 -45.06 18.21
C LEU A 12 -5.11 -44.16 17.66
N ALA A 13 -6.33 -44.26 18.22
CA ALA A 13 -7.44 -43.38 17.83
C ALA A 13 -7.17 -41.92 18.21
N ALA A 14 -6.55 -41.67 19.38
CA ALA A 14 -6.18 -40.33 19.83
C ALA A 14 -5.08 -39.69 18.94
N VAL A 15 -4.12 -40.47 18.44
CA VAL A 15 -3.05 -39.95 17.57
C VAL A 15 -3.57 -39.64 16.15
N VAL A 16 -4.52 -40.41 15.62
CA VAL A 16 -5.13 -40.14 14.31
C VAL A 16 -6.07 -38.92 14.37
N LEU A 17 -6.75 -38.68 15.50
CA LEU A 17 -7.59 -37.49 15.70
C LEU A 17 -6.79 -36.19 15.96
N LEU A 18 -5.57 -36.28 16.51
CA LEU A 18 -4.67 -35.13 16.70
C LEU A 18 -3.96 -34.68 15.41
N LEU A 19 -3.83 -35.55 14.41
CA LEU A 19 -3.29 -35.22 13.09
C LEU A 19 -4.31 -34.54 12.16
N ALA A 20 -5.59 -34.54 12.50
CA ALA A 20 -6.65 -33.85 11.75
C ALA A 20 -6.84 -32.36 12.15
N GLY A 21 -6.05 -31.87 13.13
CA GLY A 21 -6.19 -30.52 13.68
C GLY A 21 -5.41 -29.42 12.94
N ALA A 22 -4.53 -29.76 12.00
CA ALA A 22 -3.87 -28.79 11.14
C ALA A 22 -4.63 -28.73 9.80
N LEU A 23 -5.74 -28.00 9.77
CA LEU A 23 -6.37 -27.64 8.49
C LEU A 23 -5.33 -26.82 7.70
N PRO A 24 -4.87 -27.27 6.52
CA PRO A 24 -4.08 -26.40 5.66
C PRO A 24 -4.92 -25.16 5.35
N ALA A 25 -4.28 -23.98 5.33
CA ALA A 25 -4.92 -22.76 4.84
C ALA A 25 -5.54 -23.07 3.47
N SER A 26 -6.78 -22.65 3.24
CA SER A 26 -7.38 -22.88 1.94
C SER A 26 -6.62 -22.06 0.90
N ALA A 27 -6.54 -22.54 -0.35
CA ALA A 27 -5.90 -21.78 -1.43
C ALA A 27 -6.53 -20.37 -1.61
N ALA A 28 -7.79 -20.20 -1.21
CA ALA A 28 -8.48 -18.92 -1.18
C ALA A 28 -7.95 -17.97 -0.09
N ASP A 29 -7.64 -18.50 1.11
CA ASP A 29 -7.08 -17.70 2.20
C ASP A 29 -5.64 -17.28 1.88
N GLU A 30 -4.84 -18.18 1.30
CA GLU A 30 -3.48 -17.87 0.84
C GLU A 30 -3.48 -16.80 -0.24
N GLY A 31 -4.41 -16.86 -1.20
CA GLY A 31 -4.53 -15.83 -2.24
C GLY A 31 -5.07 -14.49 -1.72
N ALA A 32 -5.99 -14.48 -0.75
CA ALA A 32 -6.46 -13.25 -0.12
C ALA A 32 -5.33 -12.54 0.64
N LEU A 33 -4.52 -13.30 1.39
CA LEU A 33 -3.31 -12.80 2.06
C LEU A 33 -2.27 -12.32 1.04
N PHE A 34 -2.07 -13.04 -0.06
CA PHE A 34 -1.16 -12.61 -1.12
C PHE A 34 -1.52 -11.21 -1.65
N LEU A 35 -2.79 -10.98 -1.97
CA LEU A 35 -3.25 -9.66 -2.44
C LEU A 35 -3.12 -8.58 -1.38
N GLU A 36 -3.35 -8.91 -0.11
CA GLU A 36 -3.14 -7.99 0.99
C GLU A 36 -1.68 -7.54 1.08
N GLN A 37 -0.74 -8.50 1.09
CA GLN A 37 0.68 -8.19 1.16
C GLN A 37 1.13 -7.36 -0.04
N LEU A 38 0.63 -7.65 -1.25
CA LEU A 38 0.94 -6.85 -2.43
C LEU A 38 0.33 -5.44 -2.37
N HIS A 39 -0.86 -5.28 -1.80
CA HIS A 39 -1.45 -3.98 -1.54
C HIS A 39 -0.62 -3.16 -0.55
N GLU A 40 -0.27 -3.73 0.60
CA GLU A 40 0.53 -3.09 1.64
C GLU A 40 1.93 -2.73 1.14
N PHE A 41 2.53 -3.58 0.31
CA PHE A 41 3.76 -3.26 -0.39
C PHE A 41 3.62 -1.96 -1.21
N ARG A 42 2.59 -1.85 -2.05
CA ARG A 42 2.37 -0.67 -2.89
C ARG A 42 2.13 0.58 -2.04
N LEU A 43 1.29 0.48 -1.01
CA LEU A 43 0.96 1.59 -0.13
C LEU A 43 2.20 2.14 0.57
N ASN A 44 3.00 1.26 1.19
CA ASN A 44 4.19 1.66 1.94
C ASN A 44 5.24 2.37 1.07
N ASN A 45 5.42 1.96 -0.18
CA ASN A 45 6.33 2.64 -1.10
C ASN A 45 5.93 4.10 -1.37
N PHE A 46 4.63 4.38 -1.57
CA PHE A 46 4.15 5.75 -1.74
C PHE A 46 4.24 6.57 -0.46
N MET A 47 4.02 5.95 0.69
CA MET A 47 4.15 6.60 1.98
C MET A 47 5.60 6.95 2.32
N ALA A 48 6.56 6.07 2.01
CA ALA A 48 7.98 6.35 2.09
C ALA A 48 8.35 7.54 1.17
N LEU A 49 7.89 7.52 -0.08
CA LEU A 49 8.17 8.57 -1.05
C LEU A 49 7.60 9.94 -0.66
N SER A 50 6.34 10.00 -0.21
CA SER A 50 5.73 11.22 0.35
C SER A 50 6.55 11.75 1.52
N THR A 51 6.95 10.86 2.44
CA THR A 51 7.70 11.23 3.64
C THR A 51 9.10 11.75 3.28
N TYR A 52 9.75 11.16 2.28
CA TYR A 52 11.02 11.65 1.76
C TYR A 52 10.93 13.08 1.21
N TYR A 53 9.90 13.39 0.41
CA TYR A 53 9.77 14.74 -0.12
C TYR A 53 9.64 15.78 0.99
N ARG A 54 8.87 15.47 2.03
CA ARG A 54 8.81 16.32 3.23
C ARG A 54 10.16 16.41 3.93
N TYR A 55 10.81 15.27 4.18
CA TYR A 55 12.11 15.19 4.84
C TYR A 55 13.16 16.06 4.15
N SER A 56 13.30 15.92 2.83
CA SER A 56 14.27 16.68 2.03
C SER A 56 14.09 18.20 2.05
N ALA A 57 12.91 18.71 2.43
CA ALA A 57 12.64 20.15 2.53
C ALA A 57 12.61 20.69 3.96
N THR A 58 12.27 19.86 4.96
CA THR A 58 12.13 20.31 6.35
C THR A 58 13.27 19.88 7.25
N ASP A 59 14.11 18.94 6.81
CA ASP A 59 15.15 18.28 7.62
C ASP A 59 14.59 17.79 8.98
N ASP A 60 13.35 17.27 8.95
CA ASP A 60 12.71 16.77 10.16
C ASP A 60 13.35 15.42 10.53
N PRO A 61 14.09 15.33 11.64
CA PRO A 61 14.83 14.12 12.00
C PRO A 61 13.91 12.93 12.32
N THR A 62 12.62 13.17 12.59
CA THR A 62 11.65 12.09 12.78
C THR A 62 11.24 11.45 11.45
N ALA A 63 11.36 12.18 10.34
CA ALA A 63 10.93 11.71 9.02
C ALA A 63 11.84 10.59 8.49
N GLU A 64 13.14 10.61 8.79
CA GLU A 64 14.07 9.52 8.43
C GLU A 64 13.62 8.18 9.01
N GLY A 65 13.26 8.16 10.29
CA GLY A 65 12.74 6.95 10.96
C GLY A 65 11.44 6.44 10.32
N VAL A 66 10.55 7.34 9.94
CA VAL A 66 9.29 6.99 9.25
C VAL A 66 9.53 6.45 7.84
N ILE A 67 10.50 7.01 7.09
CA ILE A 67 10.90 6.46 5.78
C ILE A 67 11.42 5.03 5.96
N LYS A 68 12.35 4.82 6.91
CA LYS A 68 12.92 3.50 7.22
C LYS A 68 11.84 2.50 7.62
N GLN A 69 10.85 2.92 8.42
CA GLN A 69 9.72 2.08 8.79
C GLN A 69 8.95 1.61 7.56
N HIS A 70 8.47 2.53 6.71
CA HIS A 70 7.72 2.17 5.52
C HIS A 70 8.52 1.30 4.54
N MET A 71 9.82 1.59 4.34
CA MET A 71 10.69 0.76 3.50
C MET A 71 10.91 -0.64 4.08
N GLY A 72 11.00 -0.75 5.41
CA GLY A 72 11.07 -2.03 6.12
C GLY A 72 9.77 -2.84 5.95
N GLU A 73 8.62 -2.20 6.17
CA GLU A 73 7.30 -2.81 5.98
C GLU A 73 7.12 -3.27 4.51
N ALA A 74 7.46 -2.44 3.53
CA ALA A 74 7.46 -2.82 2.12
C ALA A 74 8.37 -4.05 1.84
N THR A 75 9.55 -4.11 2.46
CA THR A 75 10.45 -5.26 2.33
C THR A 75 9.81 -6.53 2.87
N THR A 76 9.21 -6.47 4.07
CA THR A 76 8.50 -7.60 4.68
C THR A 76 7.32 -8.05 3.83
N ASN A 77 6.50 -7.13 3.34
CA ASN A 77 5.36 -7.42 2.49
C ASN A 77 5.79 -8.11 1.19
N LEU A 78 6.84 -7.62 0.53
CA LEU A 78 7.35 -8.23 -0.70
C LEU A 78 7.97 -9.61 -0.46
N GLN A 79 8.61 -9.82 0.69
CA GLN A 79 9.10 -11.14 1.08
C GLN A 79 7.94 -12.12 1.28
N ALA A 80 6.87 -11.69 1.95
CA ALA A 80 5.66 -12.51 2.13
C ALA A 80 4.98 -12.85 0.79
N VAL A 81 4.93 -11.91 -0.15
CA VAL A 81 4.47 -12.17 -1.54
C VAL A 81 5.36 -13.22 -2.21
N ALA A 82 6.68 -13.14 -2.05
CA ALA A 82 7.64 -14.04 -2.69
C ALA A 82 7.66 -15.46 -2.10
N GLU A 83 7.33 -15.59 -0.81
CA GLU A 83 7.28 -16.88 -0.10
C GLU A 83 5.88 -17.49 -0.09
N SER A 84 4.88 -16.79 -0.64
CA SER A 84 3.51 -17.26 -0.65
C SER A 84 3.37 -18.57 -1.43
N GLY A 85 2.58 -19.51 -0.87
CA GLY A 85 2.13 -20.72 -1.56
C GLY A 85 1.02 -20.45 -2.58
N ALA A 86 0.48 -19.23 -2.61
CA ALA A 86 -0.51 -18.79 -3.58
C ALA A 86 0.16 -18.74 -4.96
N ASN A 87 -0.07 -19.76 -5.79
CA ASN A 87 0.43 -19.88 -7.17
C ASN A 87 -0.30 -18.90 -8.12
N VAL A 88 -0.37 -17.64 -7.71
CA VAL A 88 -1.13 -16.55 -8.35
C VAL A 88 -0.26 -15.82 -9.37
N LEU A 89 1.01 -15.60 -9.04
CA LEU A 89 2.02 -15.02 -9.95
C LEU A 89 3.16 -16.01 -10.18
N THR A 90 3.82 -15.86 -11.31
CA THR A 90 5.02 -16.65 -11.62
C THR A 90 6.24 -16.16 -10.83
N PRO A 91 7.23 -17.04 -10.56
CA PRO A 91 8.48 -16.64 -9.92
C PRO A 91 9.22 -15.51 -10.65
N ASP A 92 9.16 -15.48 -11.98
CA ASP A 92 9.81 -14.44 -12.78
C ASP A 92 9.12 -13.07 -12.62
N GLN A 93 7.80 -13.03 -12.50
CA GLN A 93 7.06 -11.80 -12.20
C GLN A 93 7.44 -11.22 -10.84
N ILE A 94 7.50 -12.08 -9.82
CA ILE A 94 7.94 -11.68 -8.47
C ILE A 94 9.40 -11.20 -8.49
N LYS A 95 10.27 -11.90 -9.24
CA LYS A 95 11.68 -11.50 -9.41
C LYS A 95 11.81 -10.12 -10.07
N THR A 96 11.02 -9.83 -11.09
CA THR A 96 10.98 -8.50 -11.72
C THR A 96 10.59 -7.44 -10.70
N LEU A 97 9.49 -7.63 -9.95
CA LEU A 97 9.06 -6.68 -8.92
C LEU A 97 10.15 -6.45 -7.86
N ARG A 98 10.82 -7.52 -7.40
CA ARG A 98 11.95 -7.44 -6.46
C ARG A 98 13.12 -6.64 -7.02
N SER A 99 13.43 -6.79 -8.30
CA SER A 99 14.50 -6.03 -8.94
C SER A 99 14.17 -4.54 -8.97
N GLU A 100 12.94 -4.17 -9.36
CA GLU A 100 12.53 -2.76 -9.41
C GLU A 100 12.49 -2.13 -8.01
N PHE A 101 12.03 -2.87 -7.01
CA PHE A 101 12.03 -2.42 -5.61
C PHE A 101 13.43 -2.28 -5.03
N ALA A 102 14.37 -3.17 -5.38
CA ALA A 102 15.75 -3.07 -4.92
C ALA A 102 16.40 -1.77 -5.42
N THR A 103 16.24 -1.45 -6.71
CA THR A 103 16.73 -0.18 -7.28
C THR A 103 16.06 1.03 -6.63
N PHE A 104 14.74 0.99 -6.41
CA PHE A 104 14.04 2.06 -5.70
C PHE A 104 14.57 2.24 -4.27
N SER A 105 14.80 1.15 -3.55
CA SER A 105 15.27 1.16 -2.16
C SER A 105 16.68 1.71 -2.03
N GLU A 106 17.57 1.36 -2.95
CA GLU A 106 18.94 1.90 -3.01
C GLU A 106 18.93 3.41 -3.27
N LEU A 107 18.13 3.85 -4.25
CA LEU A 107 17.95 5.27 -4.53
C LEU A 107 17.35 6.02 -3.34
N MET A 108 16.34 5.46 -2.66
CA MET A 108 15.76 6.05 -1.45
C MET A 108 16.80 6.19 -0.34
N ALA A 109 17.58 5.14 -0.07
CA ALA A 109 18.62 5.17 0.95
C ALA A 109 19.70 6.21 0.65
N GLN A 110 20.16 6.29 -0.60
CA GLN A 110 21.14 7.30 -1.02
C GLN A 110 20.58 8.72 -0.87
N ASN A 111 19.37 8.96 -1.36
CA ASN A 111 18.73 10.27 -1.27
C ASN A 111 18.48 10.72 0.18
N VAL A 112 18.19 9.78 1.09
CA VAL A 112 18.09 10.05 2.53
C VAL A 112 19.46 10.41 3.10
N SER A 113 20.50 9.61 2.80
CA SER A 113 21.88 9.86 3.25
C SER A 113 22.39 11.22 2.78
N ASP A 114 22.12 11.63 1.54
CA ASP A 114 22.51 12.95 1.03
C ASP A 114 21.94 14.10 1.89
N VAL A 115 20.65 14.02 2.25
CA VAL A 115 20.02 15.02 3.11
C VAL A 115 20.62 14.99 4.50
N THR A 116 20.83 13.80 5.08
CA THR A 116 21.38 13.64 6.44
C THR A 116 22.85 14.10 6.56
N GLU A 117 23.69 13.76 5.59
CA GLU A 117 25.14 13.96 5.65
C GLU A 117 25.58 15.31 5.06
N ILE A 118 24.88 15.77 4.03
CA ILE A 118 25.26 16.95 3.24
C ILE A 118 24.30 18.13 3.48
N GLY A 119 23.08 17.86 3.97
CA GLY A 119 22.08 18.88 4.31
C GLY A 119 21.21 19.32 3.13
N TYR A 120 21.36 18.71 1.96
CA TYR A 120 20.53 18.98 0.78
C TYR A 120 20.50 17.78 -0.19
N PRO A 121 19.39 17.59 -0.94
CA PRO A 121 19.28 16.49 -1.90
C PRO A 121 20.08 16.71 -3.19
N ASP A 122 20.68 15.66 -3.76
CA ASP A 122 21.10 15.66 -5.17
C ASP A 122 19.87 15.55 -6.08
N LEU A 123 19.54 16.65 -6.77
CA LEU A 123 18.35 16.76 -7.62
C LEU A 123 18.31 15.72 -8.75
N ARG A 124 19.46 15.26 -9.24
CA ARG A 124 19.54 14.19 -10.24
C ARG A 124 19.10 12.86 -9.62
N LEU A 125 19.62 12.52 -8.45
CA LEU A 125 19.28 11.29 -7.73
C LEU A 125 17.80 11.29 -7.29
N VAL A 126 17.24 12.44 -6.94
CA VAL A 126 15.80 12.58 -6.68
C VAL A 126 14.99 12.27 -7.94
N GLY A 127 15.42 12.79 -9.10
CA GLY A 127 14.79 12.51 -10.39
C GLY A 127 14.86 11.03 -10.80
N GLU A 128 16.00 10.39 -10.59
CA GLU A 128 16.19 8.95 -10.82
C GLU A 128 15.27 8.12 -9.91
N MET A 129 15.22 8.44 -8.63
CA MET A 129 14.33 7.78 -7.66
C MET A 129 12.85 7.92 -8.05
N ALA A 130 12.44 9.11 -8.48
CA ALA A 130 11.08 9.37 -8.94
C ALA A 130 10.70 8.52 -10.16
N ASN A 131 11.56 8.46 -11.18
CA ASN A 131 11.35 7.63 -12.36
C ASN A 131 11.27 6.15 -11.99
N GLN A 132 12.14 5.70 -11.08
CA GLN A 132 12.14 4.34 -10.59
C GLN A 132 10.86 4.00 -9.80
N ALA A 133 10.36 4.94 -9.00
CA ALA A 133 9.09 4.77 -8.27
C ALA A 133 7.91 4.58 -9.23
N VAL A 134 7.84 5.34 -10.34
CA VAL A 134 6.83 5.17 -11.38
C VAL A 134 6.94 3.80 -12.04
N LYS A 135 8.15 3.41 -12.44
CA LYS A 135 8.41 2.11 -13.09
C LYS A 135 7.98 0.95 -12.18
N MET A 136 8.42 0.96 -10.92
CA MET A 136 8.06 -0.03 -9.92
C MET A 136 6.55 -0.06 -9.66
N SER A 137 5.90 1.11 -9.53
CA SER A 137 4.45 1.19 -9.32
C SER A 137 3.67 0.55 -10.47
N ASN A 138 4.06 0.81 -11.71
CA ASN A 138 3.38 0.25 -12.88
C ASN A 138 3.48 -1.29 -12.88
N VAL A 139 4.66 -1.84 -12.60
CA VAL A 139 4.85 -3.29 -12.44
C VAL A 139 3.97 -3.83 -11.32
N ALA A 140 3.99 -3.19 -10.13
CA ALA A 140 3.20 -3.65 -9.00
C ALA A 140 1.68 -3.60 -9.25
N GLU A 141 1.21 -2.60 -10.00
CA GLU A 141 -0.20 -2.47 -10.40
C GLU A 141 -0.63 -3.53 -11.41
N GLU A 142 0.19 -3.81 -12.42
CA GLU A 142 -0.05 -4.89 -13.37
C GLU A 142 -0.16 -6.23 -12.65
N LEU A 143 0.80 -6.53 -11.77
CA LEU A 143 0.82 -7.76 -10.99
C LEU A 143 -0.35 -7.84 -10.01
N TYR A 144 -0.74 -6.74 -9.39
CA TYR A 144 -1.92 -6.70 -8.52
C TYR A 144 -3.20 -6.99 -9.31
N THR A 145 -3.34 -6.42 -10.50
CA THR A 145 -4.51 -6.65 -11.37
C THR A 145 -4.61 -8.11 -11.80
N GLN A 146 -3.50 -8.70 -12.25
CA GLN A 146 -3.44 -10.12 -12.60
C GLN A 146 -3.76 -11.02 -11.40
N ALA A 147 -3.21 -10.69 -10.23
CA ALA A 147 -3.46 -11.45 -9.02
C ALA A 147 -4.93 -11.38 -8.57
N ARG A 148 -5.59 -10.23 -8.75
CA ARG A 148 -7.00 -10.02 -8.43
C ARG A 148 -7.94 -10.78 -9.35
N GLU A 149 -7.57 -10.94 -10.61
CA GLU A 149 -8.36 -11.69 -11.60
C GLU A 149 -8.23 -13.21 -11.45
N SER A 150 -7.29 -13.68 -10.63
CA SER A 150 -7.14 -15.09 -10.29
C SER A 150 -8.34 -15.60 -9.48
N SER A 151 -8.80 -16.82 -9.79
CA SER A 151 -9.85 -17.49 -9.01
C SER A 151 -9.40 -17.85 -7.58
N GLN A 152 -8.11 -17.73 -7.28
CA GLN A 152 -7.54 -18.01 -5.96
C GLN A 152 -7.63 -16.83 -4.99
N THR A 153 -8.15 -15.68 -5.43
CA THR A 153 -8.14 -14.44 -4.62
C THR A 153 -9.54 -13.84 -4.42
N PRO A 154 -10.51 -14.60 -3.88
CA PRO A 154 -11.85 -14.08 -3.67
C PRO A 154 -11.79 -12.87 -2.73
N ILE A 155 -12.29 -11.73 -3.21
CA ILE A 155 -12.27 -10.47 -2.49
C ILE A 155 -13.66 -9.85 -2.43
N LYS A 156 -14.04 -9.36 -1.24
CA LYS A 156 -15.27 -8.57 -1.09
C LYS A 156 -15.11 -7.28 -1.88
N PRO A 157 -16.08 -6.88 -2.74
CA PRO A 157 -15.99 -5.67 -3.54
C PRO A 157 -15.63 -4.43 -2.72
N GLN A 158 -16.20 -4.28 -1.52
CA GLN A 158 -15.93 -3.15 -0.62
C GLN A 158 -14.46 -3.07 -0.20
N VAL A 159 -13.80 -4.21 0.02
CA VAL A 159 -12.37 -4.26 0.37
C VAL A 159 -11.54 -3.81 -0.83
N GLU A 160 -11.89 -4.25 -2.05
CA GLU A 160 -11.19 -3.84 -3.27
C GLU A 160 -11.37 -2.35 -3.58
N THR A 161 -12.58 -1.81 -3.40
CA THR A 161 -12.84 -0.37 -3.54
C THR A 161 -11.99 0.43 -2.54
N ALA A 162 -11.92 -0.02 -1.27
CA ALA A 162 -11.07 0.60 -0.25
C ALA A 162 -9.57 0.53 -0.62
N ARG A 163 -9.07 -0.62 -1.09
CA ARG A 163 -7.68 -0.76 -1.54
C ARG A 163 -7.36 0.17 -2.70
N SER A 164 -8.28 0.28 -3.67
CA SER A 164 -8.13 1.17 -4.82
C SER A 164 -8.08 2.63 -4.38
N ALA A 165 -8.97 3.03 -3.46
CA ALA A 165 -8.99 4.38 -2.89
C ALA A 165 -7.69 4.68 -2.12
N SER A 166 -7.19 3.73 -1.31
CA SER A 166 -5.96 3.89 -0.54
C SER A 166 -4.73 4.11 -1.42
N ILE A 167 -4.56 3.29 -2.47
CA ILE A 167 -3.42 3.46 -3.38
C ILE A 167 -3.51 4.80 -4.11
N LEU A 168 -4.69 5.17 -4.62
CA LEU A 168 -4.85 6.43 -5.34
C LEU A 168 -4.60 7.64 -4.42
N MET A 169 -5.08 7.59 -3.17
CA MET A 169 -4.80 8.62 -2.17
C MET A 169 -3.30 8.75 -1.88
N ALA A 170 -2.59 7.63 -1.66
CA ALA A 170 -1.16 7.64 -1.40
C ALA A 170 -0.33 8.13 -2.60
N GLN A 171 -0.74 7.74 -3.82
CA GLN A 171 -0.17 8.26 -5.06
C GLN A 171 -0.33 9.77 -5.17
N MET A 172 -1.56 10.28 -5.00
CA MET A 172 -1.86 11.70 -5.04
C MET A 172 -1.08 12.47 -3.98
N LEU A 173 -1.01 11.93 -2.75
CA LEU A 173 -0.24 12.50 -1.64
C LEU A 173 1.26 12.61 -1.98
N SER A 174 1.87 11.55 -2.51
CA SER A 174 3.29 11.56 -2.89
C SER A 174 3.59 12.61 -3.96
N ARG A 175 2.70 12.77 -4.96
CA ARG A 175 2.82 13.78 -6.01
C ARG A 175 2.62 15.19 -5.49
N TYR A 176 1.65 15.39 -4.60
CA TYR A 176 1.43 16.69 -3.97
C TYR A 176 2.61 17.09 -3.09
N ALA A 177 3.17 16.15 -2.33
CA ALA A 177 4.37 16.35 -1.53
C ALA A 177 5.58 16.68 -2.42
N ALA A 178 5.80 15.94 -3.52
CA ALA A 178 6.83 16.24 -4.50
C ALA A 178 6.69 17.68 -5.02
N ARG A 179 5.46 18.06 -5.42
CA ARG A 179 5.15 19.42 -5.88
C ARG A 179 5.46 20.49 -4.83
N SER A 180 5.16 20.18 -3.58
CA SER A 180 5.18 21.16 -2.50
C SER A 180 6.56 21.40 -1.93
N TYR A 181 7.35 20.34 -1.86
CA TYR A 181 8.62 20.33 -1.16
C TYR A 181 9.82 20.21 -2.09
N SER A 182 9.68 19.57 -3.25
CA SER A 182 10.82 19.37 -4.14
C SER A 182 11.10 20.60 -5.01
N PRO A 183 12.36 21.06 -5.10
CA PRO A 183 12.76 22.07 -6.08
C PRO A 183 12.79 21.52 -7.52
N VAL A 184 12.68 20.19 -7.72
CA VAL A 184 12.78 19.49 -9.02
C VAL A 184 11.43 19.45 -9.78
N THR A 185 10.44 20.22 -9.33
CA THR A 185 9.06 20.12 -9.82
C THR A 185 8.84 20.55 -11.26
N GLN A 186 9.80 21.25 -11.86
CA GLN A 186 9.79 21.51 -13.31
C GLN A 186 10.21 20.28 -14.14
N THR A 187 11.10 19.41 -13.64
CA THR A 187 11.50 18.17 -14.32
C THR A 187 10.42 17.08 -14.22
N PHE A 188 9.60 17.11 -13.17
CA PHE A 188 8.42 16.26 -12.99
C PHE A 188 7.27 16.56 -13.97
N GLN A 189 7.31 17.71 -14.68
CA GLN A 189 6.43 17.94 -15.83
C GLN A 189 6.76 16.99 -17.00
N GLY A 190 7.88 16.26 -16.92
CA GLY A 190 8.36 15.29 -17.90
C GLY A 190 7.94 13.84 -17.69
N ALA A 191 7.13 13.51 -16.68
CA ALA A 191 6.46 12.21 -16.62
C ALA A 191 5.31 12.15 -17.64
N ALA A 192 5.65 12.19 -18.92
CA ALA A 192 4.71 12.02 -20.01
C ALA A 192 3.93 10.72 -19.80
N GLY A 193 2.59 10.82 -19.71
CA GLY A 193 1.70 9.67 -19.55
C GLY A 193 1.05 9.50 -18.18
N LEU A 194 1.40 10.29 -17.16
CA LEU A 194 0.67 10.25 -15.88
C LEU A 194 -0.60 11.10 -15.90
N VAL A 195 -1.69 10.53 -15.39
CA VAL A 195 -2.98 11.22 -15.22
C VAL A 195 -2.77 12.49 -14.36
N PRO A 196 -3.30 13.67 -14.74
CA PRO A 196 -3.23 14.89 -13.93
C PRO A 196 -3.84 14.73 -12.51
N LEU A 197 -3.37 15.53 -11.54
CA LEU A 197 -3.82 15.43 -10.15
C LEU A 197 -5.31 15.74 -9.96
N ASP A 198 -5.87 16.64 -10.77
CA ASP A 198 -7.30 16.97 -10.75
C ASP A 198 -8.16 15.81 -11.28
N GLU A 199 -7.68 15.09 -12.28
CA GLU A 199 -8.34 13.90 -12.79
C GLU A 199 -8.23 12.73 -11.80
N GLN A 200 -7.06 12.54 -11.16
CA GLN A 200 -6.94 11.58 -10.06
C GLN A 200 -7.87 11.93 -8.89
N ALA A 201 -8.04 13.21 -8.57
CA ALA A 201 -9.00 13.62 -7.55
C ALA A 201 -10.44 13.24 -7.93
N ARG A 202 -10.84 13.39 -9.20
CA ARG A 202 -12.17 12.93 -9.67
C ARG A 202 -12.32 11.41 -9.59
N GLN A 203 -11.27 10.66 -9.89
CA GLN A 203 -11.27 9.19 -9.75
C GLN A 203 -11.39 8.75 -8.29
N LEU A 204 -10.66 9.41 -7.39
CA LEU A 204 -10.75 9.15 -5.96
C LEU A 204 -12.14 9.50 -5.39
N ASP A 205 -12.73 10.59 -5.87
CA ASP A 205 -14.10 11.00 -5.51
C ASP A 205 -15.13 9.90 -5.83
N ALA A 206 -15.00 9.28 -7.01
CA ALA A 206 -15.83 8.17 -7.41
C ALA A 206 -15.62 6.94 -6.52
N LEU A 207 -14.37 6.57 -6.24
CA LEU A 207 -14.04 5.43 -5.36
C LEU A 207 -14.55 5.62 -3.93
N ILE A 208 -14.39 6.82 -3.36
CA ILE A 208 -14.90 7.15 -2.03
C ILE A 208 -16.43 7.09 -2.02
N SER A 209 -17.09 7.63 -3.05
CA SER A 209 -18.55 7.57 -3.16
C SER A 209 -19.06 6.12 -3.27
N GLU A 210 -18.39 5.29 -4.06
CA GLU A 210 -18.70 3.86 -4.18
C GLU A 210 -18.50 3.12 -2.84
N PHE A 211 -17.41 3.41 -2.14
CA PHE A 211 -17.14 2.84 -0.83
C PHE A 211 -18.20 3.26 0.19
N VAL A 212 -18.59 4.55 0.20
CA VAL A 212 -19.65 5.06 1.07
C VAL A 212 -20.98 4.35 0.81
N ASN A 213 -21.36 4.18 -0.45
CA ASN A 213 -22.62 3.54 -0.80
C ASN A 213 -22.64 2.04 -0.46
N SER A 214 -21.50 1.36 -0.58
CA SER A 214 -21.41 -0.10 -0.44
C SER A 214 -21.06 -0.57 0.99
N ALA A 215 -20.42 0.28 1.79
CA ALA A 215 -19.96 -0.03 3.15
C ALA A 215 -20.49 0.92 4.23
N GLY A 216 -21.20 2.00 3.88
CA GLY A 216 -21.66 3.04 4.82
C GLY A 216 -22.78 2.66 5.79
N GLN A 217 -23.17 1.38 5.85
CA GLN A 217 -24.20 0.90 6.77
C GLN A 217 -23.59 0.07 7.90
N GLY A 218 -24.25 0.06 9.06
CA GLY A 218 -23.84 -0.76 10.19
C GLY A 218 -22.54 -0.28 10.85
N PRO A 219 -21.64 -1.20 11.27
CA PRO A 219 -20.46 -0.88 12.08
C PRO A 219 -19.48 0.13 11.46
N LEU A 220 -19.54 0.35 10.14
CA LEU A 220 -18.63 1.23 9.40
C LEU A 220 -19.20 2.63 9.12
N SER A 221 -20.44 2.90 9.52
CA SER A 221 -21.12 4.17 9.19
C SER A 221 -20.35 5.41 9.65
N GLU A 222 -19.77 5.39 10.85
CA GLU A 222 -18.95 6.49 11.37
C GLU A 222 -17.64 6.65 10.59
N THR A 223 -16.87 5.56 10.42
CA THR A 223 -15.61 5.56 9.65
C THR A 223 -15.82 6.06 8.22
N VAL A 224 -16.88 5.64 7.56
CA VAL A 224 -17.23 6.06 6.19
C VAL A 224 -17.59 7.55 6.15
N SER A 225 -18.41 8.03 7.09
CA SER A 225 -18.77 9.46 7.20
C SER A 225 -17.54 10.34 7.46
N GLU A 226 -16.59 9.84 8.24
CA GLU A 226 -15.33 10.50 8.51
C GLU A 226 -14.44 10.62 7.26
N ILE A 227 -14.27 9.52 6.50
CA ILE A 227 -13.54 9.52 5.23
C ILE A 227 -14.14 10.54 4.26
N GLU A 228 -15.46 10.49 4.08
CA GLU A 228 -16.17 11.38 3.15
C GLU A 228 -15.98 12.86 3.53
N SER A 229 -16.10 13.17 4.82
CA SER A 229 -15.96 14.54 5.32
C SER A 229 -14.54 15.07 5.14
N LYS A 230 -13.52 14.26 5.45
CA LYS A 230 -12.11 14.63 5.28
C LYS A 230 -11.74 14.79 3.81
N TRP A 231 -12.22 13.89 2.96
CA TRP A 231 -12.01 13.98 1.52
C TRP A 231 -12.63 15.25 0.94
N ARG A 232 -13.90 15.52 1.25
CA ARG A 232 -14.60 16.73 0.80
C ARG A 232 -13.86 18.01 1.19
N PHE A 233 -13.20 18.00 2.36
CA PHE A 233 -12.41 19.12 2.83
C PHE A 233 -11.14 19.37 2.01
N ILE A 234 -10.40 18.32 1.61
CA ILE A 234 -9.11 18.46 0.91
C ILE A 234 -9.18 18.34 -0.61
N ARG A 235 -10.28 17.82 -1.17
CA ARG A 235 -10.49 17.57 -2.61
C ARG A 235 -10.14 18.78 -3.49
N GLU A 236 -10.66 19.95 -3.15
CA GLU A 236 -10.42 21.17 -3.93
C GLU A 236 -8.94 21.61 -3.92
N SER A 237 -8.16 21.23 -2.91
CA SER A 237 -6.73 21.52 -2.90
C SER A 237 -5.95 20.62 -3.85
N TYR A 238 -6.42 19.38 -4.08
CA TYR A 238 -5.88 18.50 -5.11
C TYR A 238 -6.29 18.91 -6.52
N ILE A 239 -7.49 19.46 -6.70
CA ILE A 239 -7.96 20.00 -8.00
C ILE A 239 -7.22 21.29 -8.35
N ASN A 240 -7.12 22.22 -7.40
CA ASN A 240 -6.52 23.54 -7.59
C ASN A 240 -5.07 23.58 -7.08
N TYR A 241 -4.33 22.49 -7.30
CA TYR A 241 -2.96 22.28 -6.81
C TYR A 241 -1.91 23.29 -7.33
N THR A 242 -2.32 24.17 -8.25
CA THR A 242 -1.52 25.26 -8.82
C THR A 242 -1.70 26.60 -8.11
N GLU A 243 -2.80 26.81 -7.37
CA GLU A 243 -3.19 28.14 -6.88
C GLU A 243 -2.74 28.43 -5.44
N LYS A 244 -2.87 27.45 -4.53
CA LYS A 244 -2.51 27.60 -3.11
C LYS A 244 -1.95 26.30 -2.55
N ASN A 245 -0.78 26.37 -1.94
CA ASN A 245 -0.15 25.22 -1.30
C ASN A 245 -0.48 25.20 0.20
N VAL A 246 -1.23 24.18 0.64
CA VAL A 246 -1.54 23.90 2.05
C VAL A 246 -1.13 22.48 2.43
N VAL A 247 0.09 22.10 2.01
CA VAL A 247 0.62 20.73 2.10
C VAL A 247 0.44 20.08 3.48
N PHE A 248 0.69 20.78 4.58
CA PHE A 248 0.52 20.20 5.93
C PHE A 248 -0.91 19.71 6.20
N VAL A 249 -1.91 20.50 5.79
CA VAL A 249 -3.33 20.15 5.97
C VAL A 249 -3.68 18.94 5.12
N ILE A 250 -3.23 18.93 3.87
CA ILE A 250 -3.47 17.83 2.94
C ILE A 250 -2.80 16.56 3.44
N GLU A 251 -1.53 16.60 3.83
CA GLU A 251 -0.82 15.45 4.38
C GLU A 251 -1.52 14.86 5.60
N ARG A 252 -1.98 15.71 6.52
CA ARG A 252 -2.71 15.27 7.71
C ARG A 252 -3.99 14.51 7.36
N TYR A 253 -4.85 15.11 6.52
CA TYR A 253 -6.13 14.50 6.19
C TYR A 253 -5.98 13.29 5.26
N SER A 254 -5.06 13.31 4.30
CA SER A 254 -4.79 12.15 3.44
C SER A 254 -4.29 10.96 4.26
N ARG A 255 -3.40 11.17 5.24
CA ARG A 255 -2.95 10.10 6.15
C ARG A 255 -4.08 9.57 7.05
N SER A 256 -4.94 10.45 7.55
CA SER A 256 -6.14 10.05 8.32
C SER A 256 -7.08 9.18 7.47
N ILE A 257 -7.36 9.59 6.22
CA ILE A 257 -8.19 8.83 5.28
C ILE A 257 -7.59 7.44 5.03
N LEU A 258 -6.27 7.34 4.84
CA LEU A 258 -5.58 6.05 4.67
C LEU A 258 -5.75 5.14 5.90
N GLN A 259 -5.62 5.68 7.11
CA GLN A 259 -5.82 4.93 8.36
C GLN A 259 -7.26 4.45 8.53
N GLU A 260 -8.24 5.28 8.14
CA GLU A 260 -9.66 4.93 8.20
C GLU A 260 -10.03 3.87 7.16
N LEU A 261 -9.48 3.96 5.94
CA LEU A 261 -9.65 2.95 4.91
C LEU A 261 -9.06 1.60 5.35
N ASP A 262 -7.87 1.61 5.97
CA ASP A 262 -7.27 0.41 6.55
C ASP A 262 -8.11 -0.21 7.66
N THR A 263 -8.57 0.62 8.61
CA THR A 263 -9.50 0.20 9.66
C THR A 263 -10.75 -0.44 9.08
N ALA A 264 -11.34 0.17 8.05
CA ALA A 264 -12.53 -0.35 7.42
C ALA A 264 -12.28 -1.68 6.68
N MET A 265 -11.12 -1.82 6.02
CA MET A 265 -10.71 -3.10 5.42
C MET A 265 -10.59 -4.21 6.46
N SER A 266 -10.00 -3.93 7.62
CA SER A 266 -9.86 -4.89 8.72
C SER A 266 -11.22 -5.39 9.23
N VAL A 267 -12.17 -4.47 9.44
CA VAL A 267 -13.55 -4.79 9.82
C VAL A 267 -14.25 -5.62 8.74
N LEU A 268 -14.13 -5.22 7.46
CA LEU A 268 -14.76 -5.91 6.34
C LEU A 268 -14.24 -7.34 6.15
N ARG A 269 -12.96 -7.61 6.46
CA ARG A 269 -12.37 -8.95 6.41
C ARG A 269 -12.82 -9.84 7.57
N SER A 270 -13.08 -9.22 8.73
CA SER A 270 -13.49 -9.92 9.95
C SER A 270 -15.00 -10.21 10.04
N ALA A 271 -15.82 -9.49 9.25
CA ALA A 271 -17.27 -9.66 9.14
C ALA A 271 -17.67 -10.83 8.22
#